data_AF-A0A0P8B502-F1
#
_entry.id   AF-A0A0P8B502-F1
#
_cell.length_a   1.000
_cell.length_b   1.000
_cell.length_c   1.000
_cell.angle_alpha   90.00
_cell.angle_beta   90.00
_cell.angle_gamma   90.00
#
_symmetry.space_group_name_H-M   'P 1'
#
loop_
_entity.id
_entity.type
_entity.pdbx_description
1 polymer ?
#
loop_
_entity_poly.entity_id
_entity_poly.type
_entity_poly.pdbx_seq_one_letter_code
_entity_poly.pdbx_strand_id
1 'polypeptide(L)'
;MIQKILAMGLVTIALLGSGCSAWSKSDDTLWMIRIAAPQHYEVWVTDMFLEKTGERSWRQPIGAVGCCWKGPHGPTGPGAGVDPFPELILVNWFSYAEQKYYTKIIKVPEDLLDRMREPATYVTQVDVRSGPRNLLTIGLAPGGTVVVWISNQIGNEIEVMRMQATEVPGDPDDFEVGTRNYLEKHGDYLREHGVPREGW
;
A
#
# COMPACT_ATOMS: atom_id res chain seq x y z
N MET A 1 -82.94 26.29 -14.79
CA MET A 1 -81.62 26.32 -15.45
C MET A 1 -80.56 26.04 -14.39
N ILE A 2 -79.42 25.44 -14.76
CA ILE A 2 -78.36 24.82 -13.92
C ILE A 2 -78.68 23.33 -13.67
N GLN A 3 -78.36 22.37 -14.55
CA GLN A 3 -77.11 21.88 -15.17
C GLN A 3 -76.54 20.66 -14.40
N LYS A 4 -76.69 19.50 -15.04
CA LYS A 4 -76.14 18.19 -14.65
C LYS A 4 -74.62 18.21 -14.74
N ILE A 5 -73.89 17.61 -13.80
CA ILE A 5 -72.55 17.07 -14.08
C ILE A 5 -72.35 15.73 -13.36
N LEU A 6 -72.19 14.70 -14.19
CA LEU A 6 -71.77 13.35 -13.88
C LEU A 6 -70.25 13.37 -13.65
N ALA A 7 -69.76 12.98 -12.47
CA ALA A 7 -68.33 12.86 -12.19
C ALA A 7 -67.89 11.40 -12.35
N MET A 8 -67.27 11.12 -13.50
CA MET A 8 -66.60 9.88 -13.84
C MET A 8 -65.27 9.79 -13.05
N GLY A 9 -65.12 8.77 -12.20
CA GLY A 9 -63.90 8.55 -11.42
C GLY A 9 -62.73 8.12 -12.32
N LEU A 10 -61.69 8.94 -12.38
CA LEU A 10 -60.40 8.61 -13.00
C LEU A 10 -59.51 7.93 -11.95
N VAL A 11 -59.26 6.64 -12.13
CA VAL A 11 -58.26 5.88 -11.38
C VAL A 11 -56.90 6.15 -12.01
N THR A 12 -56.08 6.97 -11.36
CA THR A 12 -54.67 7.20 -11.72
C THR A 12 -53.79 6.13 -11.08
N ILE A 13 -53.27 5.22 -11.91
CA ILE A 13 -52.21 4.28 -11.51
C ILE A 13 -50.90 5.06 -11.39
N ALA A 14 -50.40 5.20 -10.16
CA ALA A 14 -49.08 5.74 -9.86
C ALA A 14 -48.00 4.67 -10.05
N LEU A 15 -47.31 4.69 -11.20
CA LEU A 15 -46.03 3.98 -11.36
C LEU A 15 -44.89 4.91 -10.92
N LEU A 16 -44.63 4.94 -9.61
CA LEU A 16 -43.38 5.44 -9.06
C LEU A 16 -42.31 4.37 -9.28
N GLY A 17 -41.75 4.34 -10.47
CA GLY A 17 -40.48 3.65 -10.74
C GLY A 17 -39.32 4.51 -10.23
N SER A 18 -39.09 4.53 -8.92
CA SER A 18 -37.85 5.02 -8.33
C SER A 18 -36.73 4.04 -8.63
N GLY A 19 -36.24 4.06 -9.88
CA GLY A 19 -34.96 3.48 -10.25
C GLY A 19 -33.85 4.35 -9.67
N CYS A 20 -33.50 4.16 -8.40
CA CYS A 20 -32.16 4.48 -7.95
C CYS A 20 -31.21 3.53 -8.66
N SER A 21 -30.76 3.88 -9.85
CA SER A 21 -29.45 3.42 -10.30
C SER A 21 -28.46 4.03 -9.33
N ALA A 22 -28.12 3.29 -8.28
CA ALA A 22 -26.85 3.47 -7.59
C ALA A 22 -25.78 3.26 -8.66
N TRP A 23 -25.43 4.34 -9.37
CA TRP A 23 -24.19 4.43 -10.08
C TRP A 23 -23.12 4.24 -9.01
N SER A 24 -22.63 3.01 -8.84
CA SER A 24 -21.32 2.80 -8.27
C SER A 24 -20.39 3.53 -9.24
N LYS A 25 -19.97 4.73 -8.85
CA LYS A 25 -18.91 5.43 -9.55
C LYS A 25 -17.75 4.44 -9.61
N SER A 26 -17.34 4.02 -10.80
CA SER A 26 -16.08 3.31 -10.95
C SER A 26 -15.04 4.15 -10.24
N ASP A 27 -14.31 3.51 -9.34
CA ASP A 27 -13.30 4.20 -8.61
C ASP A 27 -12.10 4.40 -9.53
N ASP A 28 -12.09 5.51 -10.26
CA ASP A 28 -10.99 5.88 -11.16
C ASP A 28 -9.69 6.25 -10.39
N THR A 29 -9.67 6.02 -9.06
CA THR A 29 -8.50 6.20 -8.22
C THR A 29 -7.42 5.18 -8.57
N LEU A 30 -6.25 5.68 -8.95
CA LEU A 30 -5.05 4.86 -9.08
C LEU A 30 -4.53 4.53 -7.68
N TRP A 31 -4.90 3.35 -7.17
CA TRP A 31 -4.34 2.76 -5.97
C TRP A 31 -2.92 2.28 -6.23
N MET A 32 -1.97 2.58 -5.35
CA MET A 32 -0.60 2.14 -5.48
C MET A 32 -0.13 1.40 -4.24
N ILE A 33 0.65 0.34 -4.45
CA ILE A 33 1.38 -0.34 -3.39
C ILE A 33 2.87 -0.13 -3.62
N ARG A 34 3.56 0.37 -2.59
CA ARG A 34 5.00 0.68 -2.59
C ARG A 34 5.73 -0.03 -1.47
N ILE A 35 7.02 -0.25 -1.65
CA ILE A 35 7.92 -0.76 -0.62
C ILE A 35 8.87 0.35 -0.19
N ALA A 36 9.10 0.49 1.12
CA ALA A 36 10.07 1.42 1.69
C ALA A 36 11.09 0.66 2.56
N ALA A 37 12.31 1.17 2.66
CA ALA A 37 13.33 0.66 3.57
C ALA A 37 14.00 1.81 4.34
N PRO A 38 14.52 1.58 5.56
CA PRO A 38 15.28 2.59 6.27
C PRO A 38 16.57 2.96 5.54
N GLN A 39 16.98 4.21 5.66
CA GLN A 39 18.28 4.66 5.14
C GLN A 39 19.40 3.82 5.75
N HIS A 40 20.38 3.42 4.94
CA HIS A 40 21.50 2.53 5.28
C HIS A 40 21.14 1.04 5.49
N TYR A 41 19.87 0.68 5.51
CA TYR A 41 19.42 -0.70 5.71
C TYR A 41 18.64 -1.18 4.49
N GLU A 42 19.32 -1.12 3.33
CA GLU A 42 18.75 -1.50 2.04
C GLU A 42 18.38 -2.98 2.01
N VAL A 43 17.31 -3.28 1.27
CA VAL A 43 16.84 -4.64 1.04
C VAL A 43 16.69 -4.91 -0.46
N TRP A 44 16.76 -6.19 -0.84
CA TRP A 44 16.36 -6.64 -2.16
C TRP A 44 15.08 -7.46 -2.04
N VAL A 45 13.97 -6.94 -2.55
CA VAL A 45 12.70 -7.69 -2.63
C VAL A 45 12.80 -8.66 -3.79
N THR A 46 12.94 -9.95 -3.48
CA THR A 46 13.06 -11.03 -4.45
C THR A 46 11.73 -11.29 -5.14
N ASP A 47 10.65 -11.33 -4.35
CA ASP A 47 9.31 -11.65 -4.80
C ASP A 47 8.27 -10.88 -4.01
N MET A 48 7.32 -10.31 -4.74
CA MET A 48 6.09 -9.79 -4.18
C MET A 48 4.94 -10.32 -5.01
N PHE A 49 4.01 -11.01 -4.35
CA PHE A 49 2.80 -11.52 -4.97
C PHE A 49 1.59 -10.89 -4.32
N LEU A 50 0.66 -10.47 -5.16
CA LEU A 50 -0.61 -9.85 -4.79
C LEU A 50 -1.72 -10.80 -5.18
N GLU A 51 -2.72 -10.94 -4.32
CA GLU A 51 -3.88 -11.79 -4.57
C GLU A 51 -5.18 -11.11 -4.16
N LYS A 52 -6.14 -11.14 -5.08
CA LYS A 52 -7.56 -10.88 -4.86
C LYS A 52 -8.28 -12.21 -5.04
N THR A 53 -8.82 -12.76 -3.95
CA THR A 53 -9.34 -14.13 -3.95
C THR A 53 -10.50 -14.28 -4.94
N GLY A 54 -10.43 -15.33 -5.77
CA GLY A 54 -11.44 -15.60 -6.81
C GLY A 54 -11.34 -14.71 -8.06
N GLU A 55 -10.39 -13.77 -8.11
CA GLU A 55 -10.25 -12.85 -9.23
C GLU A 55 -8.87 -12.92 -9.89
N ARG A 56 -7.80 -12.61 -9.15
CA ARG A 56 -6.45 -12.57 -9.73
C ARG A 56 -5.36 -12.74 -8.68
N SER A 57 -4.33 -13.51 -9.02
CA SER A 57 -3.02 -13.47 -8.35
C SER A 57 -1.95 -13.05 -9.36
N TRP A 58 -1.06 -12.14 -8.97
CA TRP A 58 -0.03 -11.63 -9.87
C TRP A 58 1.24 -11.25 -9.12
N ARG A 59 2.37 -11.29 -9.83
CA ARG A 59 3.67 -10.84 -9.32
C ARG A 59 3.82 -9.34 -9.56
N GLN A 60 4.29 -8.61 -8.56
CA GLN A 60 4.71 -7.23 -8.68
C GLN A 60 6.23 -7.15 -8.51
N PRO A 61 7.01 -6.94 -9.58
CA PRO A 61 8.46 -6.80 -9.47
C PRO A 61 8.84 -5.55 -8.69
N ILE A 62 9.73 -5.69 -7.70
CA ILE A 62 10.22 -4.59 -6.86
C ILE A 62 11.75 -4.45 -6.99
N GLY A 63 12.52 -5.48 -6.60
CA GLY A 63 13.98 -5.45 -6.65
C GLY A 63 14.60 -4.61 -5.52
N ALA A 64 15.60 -3.80 -5.85
CA ALA A 64 16.34 -3.02 -4.86
C ALA A 64 15.47 -1.92 -4.21
N VAL A 65 15.44 -1.90 -2.89
CA VAL A 65 14.77 -0.87 -2.09
C VAL A 65 15.78 -0.27 -1.12
N GLY A 66 16.16 0.97 -1.42
CA GLY A 66 16.82 1.86 -0.47
C GLY A 66 15.81 2.83 0.13
N CYS A 67 16.33 3.80 0.88
CA CYS A 67 15.59 4.91 1.49
C CYS A 67 14.34 5.37 0.67
N CYS A 68 13.20 5.68 1.31
CA CYS A 68 13.14 6.16 2.69
C CYS A 68 11.95 5.66 3.51
N TRP A 69 12.23 5.20 4.72
CA TRP A 69 11.26 4.80 5.75
C TRP A 69 10.52 5.96 6.41
N LYS A 70 11.21 7.09 6.65
CA LYS A 70 10.65 8.26 7.33
C LYS A 70 11.38 9.54 6.93
N GLY A 71 10.82 10.69 7.31
CA GLY A 71 11.41 12.02 7.11
C GLY A 71 10.92 12.70 5.83
N PRO A 72 11.61 13.75 5.34
CA PRO A 72 11.12 14.56 4.22
C PRO A 72 11.01 13.81 2.88
N HIS A 73 11.54 12.58 2.82
CA HIS A 73 11.57 11.75 1.64
C HIS A 73 10.82 10.41 1.80
N GLY A 74 10.15 10.14 2.93
CA GLY A 74 9.46 8.86 3.15
C GLY A 74 8.37 8.90 4.23
N PRO A 75 7.54 7.84 4.36
CA PRO A 75 7.72 6.51 3.78
C PRO A 75 7.41 6.44 2.27
N THR A 76 8.38 6.02 1.45
CA THR A 76 8.16 5.73 0.02
C THR A 76 9.28 4.89 -0.59
N GLY A 77 9.04 4.37 -1.80
CA GLY A 77 10.03 3.67 -2.61
C GLY A 77 9.39 3.04 -3.86
N PRO A 78 10.01 2.02 -4.47
CA PRO A 78 9.49 1.36 -5.67
C PRO A 78 8.12 0.73 -5.43
N GLY A 79 7.31 0.69 -6.49
CA GLY A 79 5.96 0.14 -6.45
C GLY A 79 5.21 0.39 -7.74
N ALA A 80 3.96 -0.04 -7.79
CA ALA A 80 3.11 0.09 -8.96
C ALA A 80 1.65 0.29 -8.59
N GLY A 81 0.87 0.69 -9.60
CA GLY A 81 -0.58 0.71 -9.52
C GLY A 81 -1.15 -0.70 -9.39
N VAL A 82 -2.22 -0.86 -8.63
CA VAL A 82 -2.91 -2.13 -8.41
C VAL A 82 -4.39 -2.00 -8.74
N ASP A 83 -4.86 -2.92 -9.57
CA ASP A 83 -6.29 -3.10 -9.89
C ASP A 83 -6.51 -4.55 -10.37
N PRO A 84 -7.22 -5.41 -9.63
CA PRO A 84 -7.93 -5.11 -8.38
C PRO A 84 -7.01 -4.79 -7.19
N PHE A 85 -7.60 -4.19 -6.14
CA PHE A 85 -6.91 -4.04 -4.85
C PHE A 85 -6.82 -5.40 -4.14
N PRO A 86 -5.64 -5.83 -3.67
CA PRO A 86 -5.44 -7.17 -3.14
C PRO A 86 -6.01 -7.36 -1.73
N GLU A 87 -6.29 -8.61 -1.38
CA GLU A 87 -6.66 -9.09 -0.05
C GLU A 87 -5.48 -9.77 0.66
N LEU A 88 -4.53 -10.31 -0.11
CA LEU A 88 -3.32 -10.94 0.39
C LEU A 88 -2.10 -10.39 -0.33
N ILE A 89 -1.03 -10.16 0.43
CA ILE A 89 0.28 -9.73 -0.08
C ILE A 89 1.34 -10.65 0.50
N LEU A 90 2.03 -11.40 -0.35
CA LEU A 90 3.27 -12.09 0.02
C LEU A 90 4.45 -11.20 -0.38
N VAL A 91 5.39 -11.00 0.53
CA VAL A 91 6.66 -10.32 0.25
C VAL A 91 7.82 -11.13 0.81
N ASN A 92 8.81 -11.38 -0.05
CA ASN A 92 10.08 -12.02 0.27
C ASN A 92 11.20 -11.03 -0.01
N TRP A 93 12.17 -10.94 0.89
CA TRP A 93 13.32 -10.05 0.69
C TRP A 93 14.58 -10.57 1.34
N PHE A 94 15.70 -10.09 0.81
CA PHE A 94 17.03 -10.22 1.39
C PHE A 94 17.42 -8.89 2.06
N SER A 95 17.86 -8.96 3.32
CA SER A 95 18.40 -7.83 4.08
C SER A 95 19.91 -7.77 3.90
N TYR A 96 20.44 -6.75 3.22
CA TYR A 96 21.88 -6.64 2.99
C TYR A 96 22.65 -6.42 4.31
N ALA A 97 22.09 -5.66 5.24
CA ALA A 97 22.73 -5.40 6.53
C ALA A 97 22.89 -6.68 7.37
N GLU A 98 21.95 -7.63 7.22
CA GLU A 98 21.86 -8.81 8.07
C GLU A 98 22.34 -10.08 7.38
N GLN A 99 22.48 -10.07 6.05
CA GLN A 99 22.74 -11.25 5.23
C GLN A 99 21.69 -12.34 5.46
N LYS A 100 20.42 -11.95 5.49
CA LYS A 100 19.29 -12.81 5.86
C LYS A 100 18.11 -12.66 4.92
N TYR A 101 17.36 -13.74 4.75
CA TYR A 101 16.11 -13.76 4.04
C TYR A 101 14.93 -13.68 5.00
N TYR A 102 13.91 -12.94 4.58
CA TYR A 102 12.67 -12.80 5.32
C TYR A 102 11.47 -13.03 4.40
N THR A 103 10.40 -13.55 4.97
CA THR A 103 9.10 -13.68 4.32
C THR A 103 7.98 -13.12 5.19
N LYS A 104 7.00 -12.49 4.56
CA LYS A 104 5.76 -12.10 5.22
C LYS A 104 4.56 -12.26 4.29
N ILE A 105 3.52 -12.93 4.80
CA ILE A 105 2.16 -12.83 4.27
C ILE A 105 1.43 -11.76 5.09
N ILE A 106 0.88 -10.77 4.39
CA ILE A 106 0.08 -9.69 4.94
C ILE A 106 -1.36 -9.93 4.48
N LYS A 107 -2.26 -10.13 5.44
CA LYS A 107 -3.70 -10.11 5.17
C LYS A 107 -4.15 -8.65 5.23
N VAL A 108 -4.62 -8.14 4.10
CA VAL A 108 -5.15 -6.78 4.01
C VAL A 108 -6.46 -6.72 4.81
N PRO A 109 -6.62 -5.79 5.76
CA PRO A 109 -7.88 -5.62 6.47
C PRO A 109 -9.02 -5.32 5.49
N GLU A 110 -10.18 -5.93 5.72
CA GLU A 110 -11.35 -5.81 4.84
C GLU A 110 -11.82 -4.36 4.69
N ASP A 111 -11.64 -3.54 5.73
CA ASP A 111 -11.97 -2.12 5.78
C ASP A 111 -10.84 -1.19 5.28
N LEU A 112 -9.66 -1.74 4.92
CA LEU A 112 -8.50 -0.89 4.61
C LEU A 112 -8.76 -0.01 3.39
N LEU A 113 -9.41 -0.56 2.35
CA LEU A 113 -9.71 0.21 1.15
C LEU A 113 -10.69 1.35 1.46
N ASP A 114 -11.66 1.14 2.34
CA ASP A 114 -12.58 2.20 2.78
C ASP A 114 -11.85 3.28 3.58
N ARG A 115 -10.93 2.91 4.46
CA ARG A 115 -10.05 3.86 5.17
C ARG A 115 -9.14 4.63 4.20
N MET A 116 -8.67 3.98 3.14
CA MET A 116 -7.89 4.62 2.09
C MET A 116 -8.71 5.61 1.25
N ARG A 117 -10.03 5.42 1.15
CA ARG A 117 -10.93 6.38 0.50
C ARG A 117 -11.13 7.65 1.32
N GLU A 118 -10.88 7.62 2.62
CA GLU A 118 -10.96 8.82 3.45
C GLU A 118 -9.96 9.88 2.95
N PRO A 119 -10.44 11.12 2.72
CA PRO A 119 -9.60 12.14 2.15
C PRO A 119 -8.51 12.59 3.13
N ALA A 120 -7.36 12.95 2.58
CA ALA A 120 -6.30 13.68 3.26
C ALA A 120 -5.91 14.91 2.45
N THR A 121 -5.51 15.97 3.13
CA THR A 121 -4.99 17.17 2.50
C THR A 121 -3.57 16.95 1.99
N TYR A 122 -3.29 17.41 0.77
CA TYR A 122 -1.96 17.40 0.17
C TYR A 122 -1.66 18.72 -0.54
N VAL A 123 -0.39 19.10 -0.58
CA VAL A 123 0.09 20.35 -1.19
C VAL A 123 0.60 20.08 -2.60
N THR A 124 0.17 20.90 -3.56
CA THR A 124 0.72 20.94 -4.92
C THR A 124 1.60 22.18 -5.09
N GLN A 125 2.20 22.36 -6.27
CA GLN A 125 2.95 23.58 -6.59
C GLN A 125 2.07 24.84 -6.62
N VAL A 126 0.75 24.69 -6.73
CA VAL A 126 -0.19 25.80 -6.99
C VAL A 126 -1.15 26.02 -5.82
N ASP A 127 -1.59 24.95 -5.17
CA ASP A 127 -2.69 24.98 -4.21
C ASP A 127 -2.59 23.83 -3.19
N VAL A 128 -3.51 23.87 -2.24
CA VAL A 128 -3.77 22.77 -1.30
C VAL A 128 -5.01 22.04 -1.76
N ARG A 129 -4.93 20.71 -1.89
CA ARG A 129 -6.01 19.85 -2.37
C ARG A 129 -6.37 18.80 -1.33
N SER A 130 -7.48 18.10 -1.58
CA SER A 130 -7.94 16.98 -0.77
C SER A 130 -8.31 15.83 -1.68
N GLY A 131 -7.95 14.61 -1.30
CA GLY A 131 -8.18 13.41 -2.09
C GLY A 131 -7.92 12.13 -1.29
N PRO A 132 -8.27 10.95 -1.83
CA PRO A 132 -8.10 9.68 -1.12
C PRO A 132 -6.63 9.43 -0.79
N ARG A 133 -6.38 8.66 0.28
CA ARG A 133 -5.08 8.10 0.65
C ARG A 133 -4.73 6.95 -0.28
N ASN A 134 -4.38 7.27 -1.52
CA ASN A 134 -4.21 6.31 -2.60
C ASN A 134 -2.89 5.51 -2.57
N LEU A 135 -2.05 5.71 -1.56
CA LEU A 135 -0.79 4.99 -1.37
C LEU A 135 -0.91 4.03 -0.19
N LEU A 136 -0.61 2.75 -0.40
CA LEU A 136 -0.28 1.79 0.64
C LEU A 136 1.24 1.53 0.57
N THR A 137 1.96 1.91 1.62
CA THR A 137 3.42 1.71 1.68
C THR A 137 3.76 0.64 2.71
N ILE A 138 4.50 -0.38 2.29
CA ILE A 138 5.01 -1.45 3.14
C ILE A 138 6.48 -1.16 3.44
N GLY A 139 6.77 -0.82 4.67
CA GLY A 139 8.13 -0.71 5.18
C GLY A 139 8.70 -2.08 5.52
N LEU A 140 9.91 -2.35 5.03
CA LEU A 140 10.73 -3.49 5.41
C LEU A 140 11.97 -2.99 6.15
N ALA A 141 12.11 -3.33 7.43
CA ALA A 141 13.22 -2.89 8.27
C ALA A 141 13.99 -4.08 8.86
N PRO A 142 15.25 -3.85 9.32
CA PRO A 142 16.05 -4.88 9.93
C PRO A 142 15.37 -5.60 11.09
N GLY A 143 15.79 -6.83 11.33
CA GLY A 143 15.16 -7.73 12.28
C GLY A 143 13.86 -8.33 11.77
N GLY A 144 13.41 -8.01 10.54
CA GLY A 144 12.17 -8.50 9.95
C GLY A 144 10.94 -7.66 10.32
N THR A 145 11.13 -6.43 10.81
CA THR A 145 10.00 -5.53 11.12
C THR A 145 9.30 -5.11 9.83
N VAL A 146 7.98 -5.27 9.81
CA VAL A 146 7.12 -4.81 8.71
C VAL A 146 6.12 -3.81 9.25
N VAL A 147 6.06 -2.63 8.64
CA VAL A 147 5.07 -1.59 8.98
C VAL A 147 4.34 -1.19 7.72
N VAL A 148 3.03 -0.97 7.82
CA VAL A 148 2.21 -0.57 6.67
C VAL A 148 1.57 0.78 6.97
N TRP A 149 1.69 1.70 6.02
CA TRP A 149 1.07 3.02 6.08
C TRP A 149 0.13 3.26 4.92
N ILE A 150 -0.91 4.06 5.18
CA ILE A 150 -1.72 4.67 4.13
C ILE A 150 -1.47 6.19 4.08
N SER A 151 -1.35 6.77 2.89
CA SER A 151 -1.14 8.21 2.68
C SER A 151 -1.58 8.66 1.29
N ASN A 152 -1.61 9.97 1.05
CA ASN A 152 -1.55 10.52 -0.32
C ASN A 152 -0.37 11.46 -0.54
N GLN A 153 0.35 11.82 0.52
CA GLN A 153 1.56 12.62 0.47
C GLN A 153 2.43 12.29 1.68
N ILE A 154 3.76 12.30 1.51
CA ILE A 154 4.71 12.18 2.62
C ILE A 154 4.40 13.27 3.66
N GLY A 155 4.30 12.88 4.93
CA GLY A 155 3.94 13.74 6.06
C GLY A 155 2.49 13.61 6.54
N ASN A 156 1.64 12.83 5.84
CA ASN A 156 0.27 12.52 6.29
C ASN A 156 -0.03 11.02 6.41
N GLU A 157 1.02 10.21 6.50
CA GLU A 157 0.94 8.79 6.70
C GLU A 157 0.22 8.40 8.00
N ILE A 158 -0.63 7.36 7.89
CA ILE A 158 -1.26 6.69 9.02
C ILE A 158 -0.74 5.27 9.05
N GLU A 159 -0.08 4.89 10.14
CA GLU A 159 0.28 3.49 10.39
C GLU A 159 -0.99 2.67 10.59
N VAL A 160 -1.16 1.62 9.79
CA VAL A 160 -2.36 0.76 9.82
C VAL A 160 -2.06 -0.64 10.33
N MET A 161 -0.82 -1.11 10.20
CA MET A 161 -0.37 -2.42 10.66
C MET A 161 1.12 -2.39 11.00
N ARG A 162 1.49 -3.16 12.02
CA ARG A 162 2.88 -3.46 12.39
C ARG A 162 3.00 -4.93 12.72
N MET A 163 3.98 -5.59 12.14
CA MET A 163 4.12 -7.03 12.15
C MET A 163 5.59 -7.43 12.18
N GLN A 164 5.80 -8.70 12.53
CA GLN A 164 7.10 -9.36 12.45
C GLN A 164 7.10 -10.38 11.30
N ALA A 165 8.16 -10.37 10.51
CA ALA A 165 8.42 -11.34 9.46
C ALA A 165 9.14 -12.58 9.98
N THR A 166 9.06 -13.65 9.21
CA THR A 166 9.76 -14.90 9.51
C THR A 166 11.07 -14.90 8.76
N GLU A 167 12.19 -15.07 9.48
CA GLU A 167 13.48 -15.39 8.88
C GLU A 167 13.40 -16.77 8.23
N VAL A 168 13.87 -16.88 6.98
CA VAL A 168 13.85 -18.15 6.24
C VAL A 168 15.27 -18.52 5.80
N PRO A 169 15.57 -19.82 5.64
CA PRO A 169 16.84 -20.25 5.07
C PRO A 169 17.03 -19.73 3.64
N GLY A 170 18.27 -19.42 3.28
CA GLY A 170 18.69 -19.05 1.94
C GLY A 170 20.20 -18.82 1.91
N ASP A 171 20.80 -18.85 0.73
CA ASP A 171 22.24 -18.64 0.57
C ASP A 171 22.52 -17.14 0.38
N PRO A 172 23.26 -16.46 1.29
CA PRO A 172 23.62 -15.06 1.10
C PRO A 172 24.52 -14.82 -0.12
N ASP A 173 25.22 -15.86 -0.60
CA ASP A 173 26.10 -15.75 -1.78
C ASP A 173 25.31 -15.50 -3.07
N ASP A 174 24.00 -15.80 -3.09
CA ASP A 174 23.09 -15.37 -4.16
C ASP A 174 23.10 -13.85 -4.39
N PHE A 175 23.50 -13.08 -3.37
CA PHE A 175 23.60 -11.62 -3.39
C PHE A 175 25.02 -11.10 -3.21
N GLU A 176 26.08 -11.91 -3.39
CA GLU A 176 27.48 -11.54 -3.10
C GLU A 176 27.88 -10.18 -3.71
N VAL A 177 27.61 -9.98 -5.01
CA VAL A 177 27.94 -8.73 -5.71
C VAL A 177 27.13 -7.55 -5.17
N GLY A 178 25.85 -7.77 -4.88
CA GLY A 178 24.97 -6.74 -4.30
C GLY A 178 25.44 -6.35 -2.90
N THR A 179 25.80 -7.33 -2.08
CA THR A 179 26.36 -7.16 -0.74
C THR A 179 27.66 -6.35 -0.79
N ARG A 180 28.59 -6.68 -1.70
CA ARG A 180 29.84 -5.91 -1.86
C ARG A 180 29.56 -4.44 -2.15
N ASN A 181 28.71 -4.15 -3.14
CA ASN A 181 28.35 -2.78 -3.50
C ASN A 181 27.62 -2.03 -2.36
N TYR A 182 26.78 -2.74 -1.60
CA TYR A 182 26.09 -2.19 -0.43
C TYR A 182 27.10 -1.83 0.67
N LEU A 183 28.04 -2.72 0.99
CA LEU A 183 29.05 -2.51 2.04
C LEU A 183 30.05 -1.42 1.67
N GLU A 184 30.35 -1.21 0.38
CA GLU A 184 31.14 -0.07 -0.08
C GLU A 184 30.49 1.28 0.28
N LYS A 185 29.16 1.36 0.27
CA LYS A 185 28.41 2.60 0.55
C LYS A 185 28.01 2.77 2.01
N HIS A 186 27.79 1.66 2.72
CA HIS A 186 27.16 1.66 4.05
C HIS A 186 27.97 0.96 5.13
N GLY A 187 29.10 0.33 4.79
CA GLY A 187 29.90 -0.45 5.72
C GLY A 187 30.47 0.37 6.89
N ASP A 188 30.91 1.61 6.66
CA ASP A 188 31.35 2.52 7.75
C ASP A 188 30.21 2.81 8.72
N TYR A 189 29.04 3.15 8.19
CA TYR A 189 27.85 3.43 9.00
C TYR A 189 27.45 2.22 9.84
N LEU A 190 27.45 1.01 9.25
CA LEU A 190 27.14 -0.23 9.97
C LEU A 190 28.16 -0.54 11.08
N ARG A 191 29.45 -0.26 10.86
CA ARG A 191 30.49 -0.45 11.89
C ARG A 191 30.28 0.48 13.09
N GLU A 192 29.84 1.70 12.84
CA GLU A 192 29.63 2.72 13.88
C GLU A 192 28.29 2.54 14.61
N HIS A 193 27.21 2.20 13.89
CA HIS A 193 25.84 2.24 14.42
C HIS A 193 25.22 0.85 14.63
N GLY A 194 25.82 -0.20 14.07
CA GLY A 194 25.27 -1.56 14.12
C GLY A 194 24.01 -1.74 13.28
N VAL A 195 23.23 -2.78 13.61
CA VAL A 195 21.95 -3.10 12.94
C VAL A 195 20.84 -3.15 14.00
N PRO A 196 19.97 -2.13 14.11
CA PRO A 196 18.89 -2.09 15.08
C PRO A 196 17.85 -3.17 14.78
N ARG A 197 17.47 -3.95 15.78
CA ARG A 197 16.41 -4.97 15.63
C ARG A 197 15.02 -4.46 16.02
N GLU A 198 14.96 -3.29 16.66
CA GLU A 198 13.75 -2.68 17.21
C GLU A 198 13.82 -1.14 17.04
N GLY A 199 12.69 -0.45 17.29
CA GLY A 199 12.63 1.02 17.26
C GLY A 199 12.36 1.64 15.89
N TRP A 200 11.89 0.83 14.93
CA TRP A 200 11.53 1.25 13.57
C TRP A 200 10.18 1.95 13.47
#